data_AF-A0A0F0LLS6-F1
#
_entry.id   AF-A0A0F0LLS6-F1
#
_cell.length_a   1.000
_cell.length_b   1.000
_cell.length_c   1.000
_cell.angle_alpha   90.00
_cell.angle_beta   90.00
_cell.angle_gamma   90.00
#
_symmetry.space_group_name_H-M   'P 1'
#
loop_
_entity.id
_entity.type
_entity.pdbx_description
1 polymer ?
#
loop_
_entity_poly.entity_id
_entity_poly.type
_entity_poly.pdbx_seq_one_letter_code
_entity_poly.pdbx_strand_id
1 'polypeptide(L)'
;MGMGIRRAMTPGRLRTPARARYVLFMVLHDAPSLIPFPSSVQLGEADVPLRSVRLTGDPDTVALLHADLEALLGRDVLSDTGTTEIALGIDATRGTVEGYTLDADAEGIRITGHDAAGLFYGTRTLLQLLRRGERPGSADGESGWSVPEVRIEDAPRFRYRGVMLDVARHFFGVADVERWIDRAVSLKYNHLHLHLTDDQGWRIQIDAWPQLTGAGSGGDATGGPGGFYTKDDIREIVAYAAARHMTVVPEIDLPGHTHAIGLGYPDLVELPAITEANITEAAALNQPLPVHGVHYAAWGVGHSSVRIHEERTYDLIRDVLTEVAELMPGPYLHIGGDECLGTSAADFALFFERAGRLAAATGKTPVAWHEAGAVDGLVTGMIGQYWGSAVPQGDHAAHARRFVERGGALILSPSDRAYLDMKPRADHPRGLAWAGIVALRTSYDWDPATVLDGVPAASILGVEAPLWTESVTTLAEADGLAFPRIAAQAEIGWSEQNGAERSWRSFRARVAQLVPAWEASGIAVDRAALDDDPEHDEGVPQARIHPASAPSTEETA
;
A
#
# COMPACT_ATOMS: atom_id res chain seq x y z
N MET A 1 56.67 20.90 -57.22
CA MET A 1 56.66 19.76 -56.28
C MET A 1 55.53 19.97 -55.27
N GLY A 2 54.66 18.96 -55.12
CA GLY A 2 53.60 18.71 -54.09
C GLY A 2 52.91 19.91 -53.43
N MET A 3 51.63 20.23 -53.65
CA MET A 3 50.39 19.46 -53.39
C MET A 3 50.16 19.15 -51.90
N GLY A 4 49.13 19.77 -51.30
CA GLY A 4 48.77 19.65 -49.89
C GLY A 4 47.38 20.24 -49.60
N ILE A 5 46.37 19.42 -49.84
CA ILE A 5 44.92 19.66 -49.77
C ILE A 5 44.47 20.03 -48.34
N ARG A 6 43.71 21.12 -48.17
CA ARG A 6 42.83 21.35 -46.99
C ARG A 6 41.45 20.77 -47.29
N ARG A 7 41.04 19.75 -46.55
CA ARG A 7 39.67 19.21 -46.55
C ARG A 7 38.73 20.20 -45.85
N ALA A 8 37.68 20.63 -46.55
CA ALA A 8 36.50 21.24 -45.94
C ALA A 8 35.57 20.13 -45.45
N MET A 9 35.18 20.19 -44.17
CA MET A 9 34.15 19.33 -43.58
C MET A 9 32.76 19.84 -43.98
N THR A 10 31.94 18.96 -44.53
CA THR A 10 30.50 19.14 -44.74
C THR A 10 29.76 18.76 -43.45
N PRO A 11 28.78 19.53 -42.95
CA PRO A 11 27.96 19.08 -41.83
C PRO A 11 26.96 18.02 -42.31
N GLY A 12 27.09 16.81 -41.79
CA GLY A 12 26.15 15.71 -42.02
C GLY A 12 24.81 15.97 -41.35
N ARG A 13 23.73 15.65 -42.06
CA ARG A 13 22.33 15.69 -41.61
C ARG A 13 22.15 14.85 -40.34
N LEU A 14 21.66 15.47 -39.28
CA LEU A 14 21.10 14.77 -38.11
C LEU A 14 19.81 14.06 -38.54
N ARG A 15 19.82 12.72 -38.44
CA ARG A 15 18.62 11.89 -38.55
C ARG A 15 17.82 12.04 -37.26
N THR A 16 16.61 12.56 -37.37
CA THR A 16 15.57 12.44 -36.34
C THR A 16 15.25 10.96 -36.07
N PRO A 17 15.11 10.53 -34.80
CA PRO A 17 14.68 9.17 -34.51
C PRO A 17 13.21 8.99 -34.91
N ALA A 18 12.91 7.82 -35.45
CA ALA A 18 11.58 7.43 -35.88
C ALA A 18 10.63 7.36 -34.67
N ARG A 19 9.47 8.00 -34.77
CA ARG A 19 8.37 7.85 -33.82
C ARG A 19 7.91 6.38 -33.83
N ALA A 20 8.09 5.69 -32.72
CA ALA A 20 7.50 4.36 -32.52
C ALA A 20 5.96 4.51 -32.51
N ARG A 21 5.30 3.89 -33.48
CA ARG A 21 3.84 3.71 -33.47
C ARG A 21 3.55 2.51 -32.57
N TYR A 22 3.05 2.75 -31.37
CA TYR A 22 2.46 1.70 -30.55
C TYR A 22 1.08 1.39 -31.11
N VAL A 23 0.95 0.24 -31.77
CA VAL A 23 -0.34 -0.36 -32.08
C VAL A 23 -0.71 -1.20 -30.87
N LEU A 24 -1.67 -0.72 -30.07
CA LEU A 24 -2.25 -1.46 -28.97
C LEU A 24 -3.05 -2.63 -29.58
N PHE A 25 -2.57 -3.86 -29.37
CA PHE A 25 -3.37 -5.04 -29.67
C PHE A 25 -4.52 -5.11 -28.65
N MET A 26 -5.73 -4.77 -29.08
CA MET A 26 -6.96 -5.03 -28.33
C MET A 26 -7.19 -6.55 -28.29
N VAL A 27 -6.92 -7.17 -27.14
CA VAL A 27 -7.69 -8.33 -26.73
C VAL A 27 -8.92 -7.77 -26.03
N LEU A 28 -10.09 -7.91 -26.66
CA LEU A 28 -11.38 -7.50 -26.12
C LEU A 28 -11.63 -8.21 -24.78
N HIS A 29 -11.53 -7.48 -23.69
CA HIS A 29 -12.39 -7.68 -22.53
C HIS A 29 -13.28 -6.45 -22.44
N ASP A 30 -14.59 -6.67 -22.28
CA ASP A 30 -15.61 -5.62 -22.26
C ASP A 30 -15.57 -4.76 -20.97
N ALA A 31 -14.77 -5.14 -19.97
CA ALA A 31 -14.64 -4.40 -18.70
C ALA A 31 -13.52 -3.33 -18.76
N PRO A 32 -13.73 -2.13 -18.19
CA PRO A 32 -12.70 -1.10 -18.14
C PRO A 32 -11.57 -1.49 -17.17
N SER A 33 -10.37 -0.99 -17.45
CA SER A 33 -9.16 -1.26 -16.67
C SER A 33 -9.10 -0.45 -15.39
N LEU A 34 -10.01 -0.78 -14.47
CA LEU A 34 -10.13 -0.14 -13.17
C LEU A 34 -9.58 -1.04 -12.07
N ILE A 35 -8.71 -0.49 -11.22
CA ILE A 35 -8.28 -1.12 -9.97
C ILE A 35 -8.34 -0.09 -8.83
N PRO A 36 -9.01 -0.38 -7.72
CA PRO A 36 -9.92 -1.50 -7.51
C PRO A 36 -11.11 -1.51 -8.48
N PHE A 37 -11.64 -2.70 -8.80
CA PHE A 37 -12.82 -2.78 -9.64
C PHE A 37 -14.08 -2.26 -8.90
N PRO A 38 -14.89 -1.37 -9.50
CA PRO A 38 -16.06 -0.81 -8.84
C PRO A 38 -17.17 -1.83 -8.58
N SER A 39 -18.04 -1.52 -7.60
CA SER A 39 -19.21 -2.35 -7.27
C SER A 39 -20.19 -2.49 -8.44
N SER A 40 -20.39 -1.44 -9.23
CA SER A 40 -21.21 -1.46 -10.46
C SER A 40 -20.59 -0.58 -11.54
N VAL A 41 -20.54 -1.11 -12.77
CA VAL A 41 -20.07 -0.42 -13.97
C VAL A 41 -21.03 -0.71 -15.12
N GLN A 42 -21.52 0.33 -15.78
CA GLN A 42 -22.36 0.25 -16.97
C GLN A 42 -21.72 1.10 -18.07
N LEU A 43 -21.13 0.46 -19.08
CA LEU A 43 -20.53 1.15 -20.22
C LEU A 43 -21.58 1.48 -21.29
N GLY A 44 -21.45 2.68 -21.85
CA GLY A 44 -22.11 3.07 -23.10
C GLY A 44 -21.26 2.75 -24.33
N GLU A 45 -21.77 3.17 -25.49
CA GLU A 45 -21.08 2.96 -26.79
C GLU A 45 -20.29 4.21 -27.24
N ALA A 46 -20.51 5.36 -26.60
CA ALA A 46 -19.86 6.61 -26.95
C ALA A 46 -18.63 6.92 -26.07
N ASP A 47 -17.85 7.90 -26.49
CA ASP A 47 -16.73 8.48 -25.74
C ASP A 47 -17.01 9.97 -25.49
N VAL A 48 -16.73 10.44 -24.28
CA VAL A 48 -16.78 11.86 -23.88
C VAL A 48 -15.43 12.52 -24.15
N PRO A 49 -15.33 13.47 -25.11
CA PRO A 49 -14.06 14.09 -25.47
C PRO A 49 -13.62 15.15 -24.44
N LEU A 50 -12.35 15.12 -24.06
CA LEU A 50 -11.72 16.11 -23.16
C LEU A 50 -10.88 17.11 -23.96
N ARG A 51 -11.55 17.97 -24.74
CA ARG A 51 -10.87 18.98 -25.58
C ARG A 51 -10.58 20.28 -24.85
N SER A 52 -11.58 20.73 -24.10
CA SER A 52 -11.52 21.92 -23.26
C SER A 52 -12.44 21.65 -22.07
N VAL A 53 -11.86 21.54 -20.88
CA VAL A 53 -12.50 21.01 -19.69
C VAL A 53 -12.69 22.13 -18.67
N ARG A 54 -13.92 22.24 -18.16
CA ARG A 54 -14.28 23.12 -17.06
C ARG A 54 -14.57 22.29 -15.82
N LEU A 55 -13.86 22.56 -14.72
CA LEU A 55 -14.10 21.91 -13.44
C LEU A 55 -15.00 22.79 -12.56
N THR A 56 -16.01 22.20 -11.94
CA THR A 56 -16.90 22.88 -10.99
C THR A 56 -17.18 22.02 -9.77
N GLY A 57 -17.55 22.64 -8.65
CA GLY A 57 -18.01 21.94 -7.46
C GLY A 57 -17.17 22.19 -6.22
N ASP A 58 -16.95 21.15 -5.42
CA ASP A 58 -16.15 21.19 -4.20
C ASP A 58 -14.73 21.76 -4.45
N PRO A 59 -14.33 22.86 -3.82
CA PRO A 59 -13.13 23.61 -4.20
C PRO A 59 -11.83 22.82 -3.96
N ASP A 60 -11.76 22.05 -2.88
CA ASP A 60 -10.56 21.28 -2.54
C ASP A 60 -10.37 20.14 -3.52
N THR A 61 -11.44 19.39 -3.83
CA THR A 61 -11.37 18.32 -4.82
C THR A 61 -11.15 18.85 -6.24
N VAL A 62 -11.74 20.00 -6.59
CA VAL A 62 -11.47 20.69 -7.86
C VAL A 62 -9.99 21.02 -7.99
N ALA A 63 -9.36 21.55 -6.94
CA ALA A 63 -7.93 21.91 -6.97
C ALA A 63 -7.04 20.68 -7.19
N LEU A 64 -7.33 19.56 -6.51
CA LEU A 64 -6.60 18.31 -6.67
C LEU A 64 -6.75 17.73 -8.08
N LEU A 65 -8.00 17.59 -8.56
CA LEU A 65 -8.24 17.09 -9.90
C LEU A 65 -7.66 18.00 -10.98
N HIS A 66 -7.70 19.32 -10.77
CA HIS A 66 -7.05 20.27 -11.67
C HIS A 66 -5.54 19.96 -11.79
N ALA A 67 -4.83 19.80 -10.67
CA ALA A 67 -3.41 19.48 -10.68
C ALA A 67 -3.12 18.16 -11.42
N ASP A 68 -3.91 17.12 -11.18
CA ASP A 68 -3.77 15.82 -11.85
C ASP A 68 -4.00 15.91 -13.37
N LEU A 69 -5.09 16.55 -13.79
CA LEU A 69 -5.41 16.72 -15.20
C LEU A 69 -4.41 17.64 -15.90
N GLU A 70 -3.89 18.66 -15.23
CA GLU A 70 -2.85 19.52 -15.78
C GLU A 70 -1.56 18.71 -16.05
N ALA A 71 -1.17 17.86 -15.11
CA ALA A 71 0.01 17.01 -15.24
C ALA A 71 -0.14 15.97 -16.37
N LEU A 72 -1.34 15.41 -16.55
CA LEU A 72 -1.60 14.35 -17.53
C LEU A 72 -1.94 14.87 -18.94
N LEU A 73 -2.78 15.91 -19.02
CA LEU A 73 -3.37 16.39 -20.27
C LEU A 73 -2.68 17.66 -20.79
N GLY A 74 -2.00 18.40 -19.92
CA GLY A 74 -1.39 19.70 -20.19
C GLY A 74 -2.33 20.88 -19.91
N ARG A 75 -1.73 22.05 -19.61
CA ARG A 75 -2.44 23.29 -19.22
C ARG A 75 -3.50 23.75 -20.22
N ASP A 76 -3.27 23.55 -21.51
CA ASP A 76 -4.14 24.07 -22.58
C ASP A 76 -5.52 23.38 -22.63
N VAL A 77 -5.69 22.25 -21.93
CA VAL A 77 -6.97 21.52 -21.88
C VAL A 77 -7.91 22.09 -20.83
N LEU A 78 -7.42 22.74 -19.78
CA LEU A 78 -8.24 23.26 -18.67
C LEU A 78 -8.67 24.71 -18.94
N SER A 79 -9.95 25.01 -18.82
CA SER A 79 -10.51 26.35 -19.08
C SER A 79 -11.82 26.60 -18.32
N ASP A 80 -11.96 27.80 -17.75
CA ASP A 80 -13.19 28.25 -17.09
C ASP A 80 -14.41 28.32 -18.02
N THR A 81 -14.18 28.34 -19.34
CA THR A 81 -15.20 28.30 -20.39
C THR A 81 -15.10 27.03 -21.24
N GLY A 82 -14.59 25.93 -20.65
CA GLY A 82 -14.43 24.66 -21.33
C GLY A 82 -15.76 24.09 -21.87
N THR A 83 -15.66 23.35 -22.97
CA THR A 83 -16.82 22.74 -23.65
C THR A 83 -17.34 21.50 -22.96
N THR A 84 -16.51 20.83 -22.17
CA THR A 84 -16.86 19.64 -21.39
C THR A 84 -16.81 20.01 -19.90
N GLU A 85 -17.93 19.89 -19.20
CA GLU A 85 -17.97 20.14 -17.75
C GLU A 85 -17.69 18.85 -16.97
N ILE A 86 -16.84 18.96 -15.95
CA ILE A 86 -16.69 17.96 -14.89
C ILE A 86 -17.20 18.57 -13.59
N ALA A 87 -18.36 18.12 -13.15
CA ALA A 87 -19.05 18.62 -11.95
C ALA A 87 -18.79 17.68 -10.75
N LEU A 88 -18.27 18.23 -9.67
CA LEU A 88 -17.84 17.51 -8.46
C LEU A 88 -18.75 17.87 -7.26
N GLY A 89 -19.62 16.96 -6.84
CA GLY A 89 -20.61 17.21 -5.80
C GLY A 89 -20.50 16.28 -4.60
N ILE A 90 -21.00 16.73 -3.44
CA ILE A 90 -21.19 15.89 -2.26
C ILE A 90 -22.69 15.78 -1.98
N ASP A 91 -23.18 14.57 -1.79
CA ASP A 91 -24.55 14.27 -1.38
C ASP A 91 -24.56 13.12 -0.36
N ALA A 92 -24.59 13.48 0.93
CA ALA A 92 -24.59 12.52 2.03
C ALA A 92 -25.86 11.63 2.09
N THR A 93 -26.86 11.87 1.25
CA THR A 93 -28.03 11.00 1.13
C THR A 93 -27.82 9.84 0.16
N ARG A 94 -26.72 9.84 -0.60
CA ARG A 94 -26.37 8.79 -1.57
C ARG A 94 -25.27 7.88 -1.06
N GLY A 95 -25.39 6.59 -1.36
CA GLY A 95 -24.35 5.59 -1.08
C GLY A 95 -24.01 5.45 0.41
N THR A 96 -22.81 4.94 0.68
CA THR A 96 -22.23 4.82 2.02
C THR A 96 -21.00 5.71 2.14
N VAL A 97 -20.49 5.88 3.35
CA VAL A 97 -19.20 6.56 3.63
C VAL A 97 -18.12 6.11 2.64
N GLU A 98 -17.34 7.08 2.13
CA GLU A 98 -16.34 6.91 1.06
C GLU A 98 -16.87 6.42 -0.30
N GLY A 99 -18.18 6.23 -0.46
CA GLY A 99 -18.81 5.84 -1.72
C GLY A 99 -19.06 7.02 -2.66
N TYR A 100 -19.21 6.73 -3.95
CA TYR A 100 -19.49 7.73 -4.98
C TYR A 100 -20.27 7.17 -6.17
N THR A 101 -20.84 8.07 -6.96
CA THR A 101 -21.32 7.81 -8.32
C THR A 101 -20.50 8.61 -9.32
N LEU A 102 -20.22 8.03 -10.49
CA LEU A 102 -19.59 8.72 -11.62
C LEU A 102 -20.45 8.45 -12.86
N ASP A 103 -21.00 9.51 -13.44
CA ASP A 103 -21.74 9.49 -14.70
C ASP A 103 -20.94 10.29 -15.74
N ALA A 104 -20.54 9.66 -16.85
CA ALA A 104 -19.93 10.31 -18.00
C ALA A 104 -20.76 10.03 -19.25
N ASP A 105 -21.25 11.09 -19.90
CA ASP A 105 -22.10 11.01 -21.08
C ASP A 105 -21.93 12.25 -21.99
N ALA A 106 -22.83 12.44 -22.95
CA ALA A 106 -22.80 13.55 -23.89
C ALA A 106 -23.00 14.94 -23.24
N GLU A 107 -23.56 15.01 -22.03
CA GLU A 107 -23.75 16.26 -21.28
C GLU A 107 -22.50 16.65 -20.47
N GLY A 108 -21.62 15.70 -20.17
CA GLY A 108 -20.37 15.93 -19.45
C GLY A 108 -20.01 14.79 -18.51
N ILE A 109 -19.28 15.12 -17.44
CA ILE A 109 -18.90 14.17 -16.39
C ILE A 109 -19.39 14.70 -15.05
N ARG A 110 -20.09 13.88 -14.27
CA ARG A 110 -20.54 14.20 -12.92
C ARG A 110 -20.03 13.15 -11.95
N ILE A 111 -19.36 13.61 -10.89
CA ILE A 111 -18.94 12.76 -9.77
C ILE A 111 -19.66 13.26 -8.53
N THR A 112 -20.36 12.37 -7.83
CA THR A 112 -21.05 12.68 -6.57
C THR A 112 -20.59 11.73 -5.49
N GLY A 113 -19.84 12.24 -4.51
CA GLY A 113 -19.45 11.47 -3.33
C GLY A 113 -20.51 11.52 -2.23
N HIS A 114 -20.57 10.47 -1.40
CA HIS A 114 -21.29 10.52 -0.12
C HIS A 114 -20.71 11.60 0.79
N ASP A 115 -19.37 11.66 0.84
CA ASP A 115 -18.55 12.60 1.56
C ASP A 115 -17.39 13.07 0.67
N ALA A 116 -16.50 13.91 1.22
CA ALA A 116 -15.35 14.42 0.47
C ALA A 116 -14.38 13.31 0.04
N ALA A 117 -14.21 12.27 0.86
CA ALA A 117 -13.34 11.13 0.53
C ALA A 117 -13.91 10.32 -0.64
N GLY A 118 -15.22 10.05 -0.64
CA GLY A 118 -15.90 9.40 -1.75
C GLY A 118 -15.80 10.22 -3.03
N LEU A 119 -15.99 11.55 -2.94
CA LEU A 119 -15.84 12.43 -4.10
C LEU A 119 -14.41 12.35 -4.66
N PHE A 120 -13.39 12.41 -3.80
CA PHE A 120 -11.99 12.25 -4.19
C PHE A 120 -11.72 10.87 -4.82
N TYR A 121 -12.22 9.77 -4.25
CA TYR A 121 -12.04 8.44 -4.85
C TYR A 121 -12.70 8.29 -6.21
N GLY A 122 -13.83 8.98 -6.44
CA GLY A 122 -14.42 9.08 -7.77
C GLY A 122 -13.49 9.74 -8.79
N THR A 123 -12.73 10.76 -8.38
CA THR A 123 -11.70 11.36 -9.25
C THR A 123 -10.57 10.37 -9.57
N ARG A 124 -10.18 9.49 -8.63
CA ARG A 124 -9.15 8.46 -8.89
C ARG A 124 -9.62 7.48 -9.97
N THR A 125 -10.90 7.10 -9.93
CA THR A 125 -11.52 6.28 -10.98
C THR A 125 -11.56 7.02 -12.32
N LEU A 126 -11.94 8.29 -12.34
CA LEU A 126 -11.92 9.11 -13.56
C LEU A 126 -10.54 9.12 -14.24
N LEU A 127 -9.46 9.26 -13.46
CA LEU A 127 -8.09 9.27 -14.00
C LEU A 127 -7.72 7.94 -14.68
N GLN A 128 -8.19 6.80 -14.16
CA GLN A 128 -7.97 5.48 -14.78
C GLN A 128 -8.82 5.27 -16.04
N LEU A 129 -9.92 6.00 -16.20
CA LEU A 129 -10.78 5.95 -17.39
C LEU A 129 -10.24 6.79 -18.56
N LEU A 130 -9.22 7.61 -18.35
CA LEU A 130 -8.62 8.43 -19.39
C LEU A 130 -8.05 7.55 -20.51
N ARG A 131 -8.54 7.77 -21.72
CA ARG A 131 -8.09 7.11 -22.95
C ARG A 131 -7.44 8.11 -23.87
N ARG A 132 -6.38 7.67 -24.55
CA ARG A 132 -5.75 8.42 -25.63
C ARG A 132 -5.99 7.68 -26.95
N GLY A 133 -6.76 8.31 -27.84
CA GLY A 133 -7.16 7.73 -29.12
C GLY A 133 -7.01 8.68 -30.31
N GLU A 134 -7.17 8.16 -31.52
CA GLU A 134 -7.25 8.98 -32.73
C GLU A 134 -8.51 9.86 -32.69
N ARG A 135 -8.39 11.17 -32.94
CA ARG A 135 -9.55 12.08 -32.93
C ARG A 135 -10.56 11.70 -34.01
N PRO A 136 -11.82 11.42 -33.64
CA PRO A 136 -12.91 11.36 -34.61
C PRO A 136 -13.05 12.71 -35.32
N GLY A 137 -12.88 12.72 -36.65
CA GLY A 137 -13.00 13.91 -37.50
C GLY A 137 -11.77 14.81 -37.60
N SER A 138 -10.60 14.42 -37.08
CA SER A 138 -9.36 15.16 -37.37
C SER A 138 -8.84 14.81 -38.76
N ALA A 139 -8.59 15.81 -39.60
CA ALA A 139 -8.00 15.62 -40.93
C ALA A 139 -6.54 15.12 -40.86
N ASP A 140 -5.90 15.24 -39.70
CA ASP A 140 -4.44 15.08 -39.52
C ASP A 140 -4.05 13.94 -38.56
N GLY A 141 -5.01 13.13 -38.09
CA GLY A 141 -4.73 12.01 -37.17
C GLY A 141 -4.21 12.46 -35.80
N GLU A 142 -4.66 13.63 -35.32
CA GLU A 142 -4.28 14.14 -34.00
C GLU A 142 -4.88 13.26 -32.89
N SER A 143 -4.04 12.82 -31.94
CA SER A 143 -4.51 12.07 -30.78
C SER A 143 -5.19 13.00 -29.77
N GLY A 144 -6.37 12.63 -29.27
CA GLY A 144 -7.09 13.36 -28.23
C GLY A 144 -7.32 12.51 -26.98
N TRP A 145 -7.67 13.18 -25.87
CA TRP A 145 -8.09 12.52 -24.64
C TRP A 145 -9.61 12.37 -24.61
N SER A 146 -10.08 11.22 -24.14
CA SER A 146 -11.50 10.91 -23.91
C SER A 146 -11.69 10.06 -22.66
N VAL A 147 -12.93 9.97 -22.21
CA VAL A 147 -13.42 9.04 -21.19
C VAL A 147 -14.56 8.24 -21.82
N PRO A 148 -14.67 6.92 -21.65
CA PRO A 148 -15.84 6.18 -22.14
C PRO A 148 -17.12 6.72 -21.50
N GLU A 149 -18.22 6.69 -22.25
CA GLU A 149 -19.55 6.82 -21.65
C GLU A 149 -19.71 5.71 -20.61
N VAL A 150 -19.98 6.10 -19.37
CA VAL A 150 -20.04 5.14 -18.27
C VAL A 150 -20.88 5.67 -17.12
N ARG A 151 -21.58 4.76 -16.47
CA ARG A 151 -22.15 4.96 -15.13
C ARG A 151 -21.50 4.00 -14.14
N ILE A 152 -20.96 4.54 -13.06
CA ILE A 152 -20.31 3.81 -11.98
C ILE A 152 -21.01 4.16 -10.67
N GLU A 153 -21.28 3.13 -9.87
CA GLU A 153 -21.68 3.25 -8.47
C GLU A 153 -20.71 2.40 -7.67
N ASP A 154 -20.06 2.99 -6.67
CA ASP A 154 -18.92 2.36 -6.01
C ASP A 154 -18.81 2.76 -4.54
N ALA A 155 -18.34 1.83 -3.71
CA ALA A 155 -18.10 2.02 -2.30
C ALA A 155 -17.09 0.96 -1.80
N PRO A 156 -16.31 1.25 -0.75
CA PRO A 156 -15.34 0.30 -0.24
C PRO A 156 -16.00 -0.85 0.54
N ARG A 157 -15.45 -2.05 0.39
CA ARG A 157 -15.75 -3.22 1.23
C ARG A 157 -15.31 -3.04 2.68
N PHE A 158 -14.09 -2.53 2.90
CA PHE A 158 -13.53 -2.33 4.23
C PHE A 158 -13.21 -0.85 4.47
N ARG A 159 -13.44 -0.39 5.72
CA ARG A 159 -13.20 1.00 6.12
C ARG A 159 -11.71 1.31 6.35
N TYR A 160 -10.86 0.30 6.54
CA TYR A 160 -9.42 0.45 6.67
C TYR A 160 -8.71 -0.24 5.50
N ARG A 161 -8.00 0.56 4.72
CA ARG A 161 -7.21 0.12 3.58
C ARG A 161 -5.85 0.75 3.77
N GLY A 162 -4.97 0.00 4.43
CA GLY A 162 -3.64 0.45 4.86
C GLY A 162 -2.54 0.09 3.87
N VAL A 163 -1.56 0.96 3.77
CA VAL A 163 -0.24 0.64 3.24
C VAL A 163 0.79 1.08 4.27
N MET A 164 1.76 0.22 4.59
CA MET A 164 2.85 0.58 5.48
C MET A 164 4.08 0.96 4.68
N LEU A 165 4.85 1.93 5.18
CA LEU A 165 6.22 2.19 4.74
C LEU A 165 7.15 2.10 5.95
N ASP A 166 8.08 1.16 5.91
CA ASP A 166 9.21 1.09 6.83
C ASP A 166 10.23 2.17 6.47
N VAL A 167 10.36 3.13 7.37
CA VAL A 167 11.35 4.22 7.27
C VAL A 167 12.48 4.05 8.29
N ALA A 168 12.39 3.01 9.13
CA ALA A 168 13.34 2.69 10.18
C ALA A 168 14.55 1.93 9.62
N ARG A 169 14.35 0.93 8.75
CA ARG A 169 15.45 0.17 8.15
C ARG A 169 16.21 0.99 7.12
N HIS A 170 15.51 1.70 6.24
CA HIS A 170 16.08 2.76 5.39
C HIS A 170 15.20 4.01 5.44
N PHE A 171 15.82 5.18 5.61
CA PHE A 171 15.07 6.43 5.74
C PHE A 171 14.63 6.97 4.38
N PHE A 172 13.34 7.30 4.27
CA PHE A 172 12.75 7.99 3.12
C PHE A 172 12.40 9.43 3.52
N GLY A 173 12.85 10.41 2.76
CA GLY A 173 12.55 11.81 3.06
C GLY A 173 11.06 12.15 2.87
N VAL A 174 10.63 13.32 3.35
CA VAL A 174 9.23 13.81 3.22
C VAL A 174 8.72 13.65 1.78
N ALA A 175 9.48 14.12 0.79
CA ALA A 175 9.09 14.03 -0.62
C ALA A 175 9.00 12.59 -1.18
N ASP A 176 9.69 11.61 -0.58
CA ASP A 176 9.51 10.20 -0.96
C ASP A 176 8.24 9.64 -0.33
N VAL A 177 7.95 9.99 0.93
CA VAL A 177 6.70 9.61 1.62
C VAL A 177 5.48 10.21 0.94
N GLU A 178 5.52 11.49 0.55
CA GLU A 178 4.45 12.15 -0.22
C GLU A 178 4.19 11.46 -1.55
N ARG A 179 5.27 11.09 -2.26
CA ARG A 179 5.12 10.31 -3.49
C ARG A 179 4.53 8.93 -3.21
N TRP A 180 4.93 8.25 -2.13
CA TRP A 180 4.32 6.98 -1.71
C TRP A 180 2.83 7.12 -1.43
N ILE A 181 2.41 8.21 -0.76
CA ILE A 181 0.99 8.56 -0.58
C ILE A 181 0.30 8.69 -1.94
N ASP A 182 0.88 9.39 -2.92
CA ASP A 182 0.29 9.55 -4.25
C ASP A 182 0.07 8.19 -4.97
N ARG A 183 1.01 7.24 -4.82
CA ARG A 183 0.81 5.85 -5.32
C ARG A 183 -0.40 5.22 -4.65
N ALA A 184 -0.45 5.27 -3.33
CA ALA A 184 -1.46 4.60 -2.53
C ALA A 184 -2.87 5.18 -2.78
N VAL A 185 -3.03 6.50 -2.79
CA VAL A 185 -4.34 7.12 -2.98
C VAL A 185 -4.87 6.95 -4.40
N SER A 186 -4.00 6.76 -5.40
CA SER A 186 -4.42 6.38 -6.77
C SER A 186 -5.16 5.03 -6.82
N LEU A 187 -4.91 4.18 -5.82
CA LEU A 187 -5.52 2.86 -5.62
C LEU A 187 -6.53 2.86 -4.45
N LYS A 188 -6.94 4.05 -3.98
CA LYS A 188 -7.96 4.25 -2.93
C LYS A 188 -7.61 3.70 -1.55
N TYR A 189 -6.32 3.57 -1.23
CA TYR A 189 -5.88 3.42 0.16
C TYR A 189 -6.24 4.66 0.98
N ASN A 190 -6.51 4.46 2.27
CA ASN A 190 -6.95 5.53 3.18
C ASN A 190 -6.19 5.57 4.52
N HIS A 191 -5.25 4.64 4.75
CA HIS A 191 -4.35 4.70 5.90
C HIS A 191 -2.90 4.54 5.46
N LEU A 192 -2.02 5.45 5.91
CA LEU A 192 -0.58 5.32 5.80
C LEU A 192 -0.05 4.90 7.16
N HIS A 193 0.43 3.67 7.26
CA HIS A 193 1.15 3.22 8.43
C HIS A 193 2.64 3.56 8.28
N LEU A 194 3.18 4.40 9.16
CA LEU A 194 4.61 4.70 9.22
C LEU A 194 5.24 3.93 10.35
N HIS A 195 6.10 2.97 10.00
CA HIS A 195 6.94 2.27 10.96
C HIS A 195 8.19 3.13 11.24
N LEU A 196 8.11 3.93 12.31
CA LEU A 196 9.03 5.05 12.58
C LEU A 196 10.27 4.65 13.37
N THR A 197 10.28 3.48 14.00
CA THR A 197 11.35 3.09 14.93
C THR A 197 11.59 1.59 14.87
N ASP A 198 12.84 1.20 14.75
CA ASP A 198 13.28 -0.19 14.82
C ASP A 198 14.72 -0.25 15.35
N ASP A 199 15.34 -1.43 15.31
CA ASP A 199 16.71 -1.68 15.73
C ASP A 199 17.75 -0.82 15.00
N GLN A 200 17.52 -0.57 13.71
CA GLN A 200 18.44 0.11 12.80
C GLN A 200 18.30 1.63 12.82
N GLY A 201 17.19 2.17 13.35
CA GLY A 201 17.11 3.60 13.60
C GLY A 201 15.79 4.15 14.12
N TRP A 202 15.90 5.34 14.68
CA TRP A 202 14.81 6.13 15.23
C TRP A 202 14.52 7.35 14.36
N ARG A 203 13.28 7.48 13.84
CA ARG A 203 12.98 8.39 12.73
C ARG A 203 12.07 9.57 13.05
N ILE A 204 11.73 9.81 14.31
CA ILE A 204 10.84 10.93 14.69
C ILE A 204 11.41 11.76 15.84
N GLN A 205 11.42 13.08 15.72
CA GLN A 205 11.89 13.96 16.79
C GLN A 205 10.98 13.90 18.03
N ILE A 206 11.58 13.62 19.19
CA ILE A 206 10.96 13.69 20.51
C ILE A 206 11.73 14.70 21.37
N ASP A 207 11.06 15.77 21.80
CA ASP A 207 11.71 16.89 22.49
C ASP A 207 12.15 16.50 23.91
N ALA A 208 11.36 15.70 24.62
CA ALA A 208 11.71 15.19 25.94
C ALA A 208 12.92 14.24 25.92
N TRP A 209 13.19 13.58 24.79
CA TRP A 209 14.22 12.55 24.63
C TRP A 209 15.10 12.79 23.39
N PRO A 210 15.85 13.90 23.34
CA PRO A 210 16.51 14.38 22.12
C PRO A 210 17.62 13.46 21.60
N GLN A 211 18.16 12.53 22.41
CA GLN A 211 19.17 11.58 21.94
C GLN A 211 18.56 10.42 21.13
N LEU A 212 17.24 10.24 21.13
CA LEU A 212 16.59 9.26 20.26
C LEU A 212 16.89 9.56 18.80
N THR A 213 16.76 10.81 18.36
CA THR A 213 17.24 11.22 17.03
C THR A 213 18.72 11.60 17.04
N GLY A 214 19.20 12.29 18.08
CA GLY A 214 20.60 12.77 18.15
C GLY A 214 21.66 11.67 18.01
N ALA A 215 21.40 10.48 18.54
CA ALA A 215 22.27 9.31 18.41
C ALA A 215 21.64 8.18 17.58
N GLY A 216 20.31 8.01 17.65
CA GLY A 216 19.61 6.86 17.08
C GLY A 216 19.24 6.96 15.61
N SER A 217 19.41 8.11 14.94
CA SER A 217 18.95 8.28 13.55
C SER A 217 20.07 8.26 12.50
N GLY A 218 21.33 8.10 12.90
CA GLY A 218 22.48 8.41 12.04
C GLY A 218 22.75 7.42 10.89
N GLY A 219 22.31 6.17 11.03
CA GLY A 219 22.57 5.10 10.05
C GLY A 219 21.32 4.36 9.58
N ASP A 220 21.50 3.42 8.65
CA ASP A 220 20.49 2.52 8.09
C ASP A 220 20.88 1.03 8.23
N ALA A 221 20.05 0.12 7.73
CA ALA A 221 20.25 -1.32 7.83
C ALA A 221 21.45 -1.89 7.03
N THR A 222 22.15 -1.05 6.26
CA THR A 222 23.35 -1.40 5.47
C THR A 222 24.60 -0.63 5.90
N GLY A 223 24.50 0.23 6.91
CA GLY A 223 25.57 1.12 7.35
C GLY A 223 25.70 2.39 6.50
N GLY A 224 24.72 2.64 5.63
CA GLY A 224 24.54 3.90 4.93
C GLY A 224 23.96 5.01 5.84
N PRO A 225 23.78 6.22 5.30
CA PRO A 225 23.26 7.34 6.06
C PRO A 225 21.79 7.15 6.43
N GLY A 226 21.45 7.42 7.69
CA GLY A 226 20.06 7.49 8.14
C GLY A 226 19.45 8.88 7.96
N GLY A 227 18.45 9.16 8.80
CA GLY A 227 17.74 10.42 8.90
C GLY A 227 16.59 10.31 9.89
N PHE A 228 15.90 11.43 10.13
CA PHE A 228 14.69 11.50 10.93
C PHE A 228 13.82 12.66 10.47
N TYR A 229 12.54 12.59 10.81
CA TYR A 229 11.57 13.66 10.64
C TYR A 229 11.58 14.55 11.88
N THR A 230 11.72 15.85 11.65
CA THR A 230 11.36 16.86 12.65
C THR A 230 9.85 16.83 12.89
N LYS A 231 9.39 17.50 13.96
CA LYS A 231 7.95 17.66 14.19
C LYS A 231 7.24 18.41 13.05
N ASP A 232 7.95 19.31 12.36
CA ASP A 232 7.41 20.02 11.21
C ASP A 232 7.30 19.13 9.97
N ASP A 233 8.30 18.27 9.72
CA ASP A 233 8.23 17.26 8.66
C ASP A 233 7.04 16.31 8.86
N ILE A 234 6.79 15.87 10.10
CA ILE A 234 5.62 15.03 10.41
C ILE A 234 4.31 15.78 10.16
N ARG A 235 4.22 17.06 10.55
CA ARG A 235 3.04 17.88 10.26
C ARG A 235 2.80 18.04 8.76
N GLU A 236 3.87 18.19 7.98
CA GLU A 236 3.81 18.26 6.52
C GLU A 236 3.27 16.94 5.93
N ILE A 237 3.84 15.80 6.30
CA ILE A 237 3.36 14.46 5.87
C ILE A 237 1.89 14.25 6.24
N VAL A 238 1.51 14.55 7.49
CA VAL A 238 0.13 14.42 7.98
C VAL A 238 -0.82 15.32 7.20
N ALA A 239 -0.45 16.57 6.93
CA ALA A 239 -1.28 17.49 6.15
C ALA A 239 -1.42 17.03 4.69
N TYR A 240 -0.33 16.54 4.08
CA TYR A 240 -0.33 16.02 2.71
C TYR A 240 -1.23 14.79 2.56
N ALA A 241 -1.15 13.86 3.52
CA ALA A 241 -1.99 12.68 3.61
C ALA A 241 -3.47 13.07 3.81
N ALA A 242 -3.76 13.97 4.75
CA ALA A 242 -5.12 14.41 5.04
C ALA A 242 -5.79 15.10 3.84
N ALA A 243 -5.05 15.92 3.09
CA ALA A 243 -5.52 16.55 1.85
C ALA A 243 -5.92 15.53 0.78
N ARG A 244 -5.47 14.27 0.89
CA ARG A 244 -5.82 13.15 -0.01
C ARG A 244 -6.66 12.09 0.68
N HIS A 245 -7.35 12.47 1.77
CA HIS A 245 -8.23 11.60 2.55
C HIS A 245 -7.54 10.36 3.11
N MET A 246 -6.26 10.47 3.45
CA MET A 246 -5.47 9.39 4.05
C MET A 246 -5.11 9.75 5.49
N THR A 247 -5.32 8.80 6.40
CA THR A 247 -4.97 8.94 7.82
C THR A 247 -3.59 8.35 8.08
N VAL A 248 -2.71 9.10 8.76
CA VAL A 248 -1.40 8.57 9.19
C VAL A 248 -1.57 7.80 10.51
N VAL A 249 -1.07 6.57 10.53
CA VAL A 249 -0.96 5.71 11.70
C VAL A 249 0.52 5.57 12.04
N PRO A 250 1.03 6.22 13.09
CA PRO A 250 2.42 6.06 13.49
C PRO A 250 2.60 4.79 14.31
N GLU A 251 3.74 4.12 14.10
CA GLU A 251 4.22 3.05 14.95
C GLU A 251 5.50 3.44 15.67
N ILE A 252 5.47 3.20 16.99
CA ILE A 252 6.66 3.12 17.84
C ILE A 252 6.72 1.69 18.36
N ASP A 253 7.57 0.87 17.77
CA ASP A 253 7.63 -0.56 18.09
C ASP A 253 8.30 -0.81 19.46
N LEU A 254 7.62 -1.60 20.27
CA LEU A 254 7.97 -1.92 21.64
C LEU A 254 7.34 -3.28 22.06
N PRO A 255 7.95 -4.05 22.98
CA PRO A 255 9.22 -3.79 23.64
C PRO A 255 10.44 -4.23 22.82
N GLY A 256 10.24 -5.06 21.80
CA GLY A 256 11.26 -5.47 20.82
C GLY A 256 11.57 -4.35 19.82
N HIS A 257 12.44 -4.60 18.85
CA HIS A 257 12.82 -3.63 17.80
C HIS A 257 13.30 -2.27 18.35
N THR A 258 14.02 -2.30 19.47
CA THR A 258 14.36 -1.11 20.27
C THR A 258 15.85 -0.80 20.37
N HIS A 259 16.70 -1.47 19.59
CA HIS A 259 18.15 -1.28 19.66
C HIS A 259 18.59 0.17 19.41
N ALA A 260 17.88 0.92 18.55
CA ALA A 260 18.17 2.33 18.29
C ALA A 260 18.01 3.23 19.53
N ILE A 261 17.13 2.87 20.49
CA ILE A 261 17.01 3.59 21.77
C ILE A 261 18.33 3.52 22.54
N GLY A 262 18.99 2.36 22.50
CA GLY A 262 20.23 2.09 23.23
C GLY A 262 21.44 2.91 22.75
N LEU A 263 21.34 3.55 21.59
CA LEU A 263 22.40 4.45 21.07
C LEU A 263 22.46 5.77 21.85
N GLY A 264 21.30 6.30 22.26
CA GLY A 264 21.19 7.51 23.07
C GLY A 264 21.03 7.22 24.56
N TYR A 265 20.37 6.12 24.90
CA TYR A 265 19.99 5.74 26.26
C TYR A 265 20.31 4.25 26.52
N PRO A 266 21.60 3.88 26.57
CA PRO A 266 22.02 2.48 26.69
C PRO A 266 21.53 1.80 27.98
N ASP A 267 21.19 2.58 29.01
CA ASP A 267 20.67 2.06 30.28
C ASP A 267 19.18 1.69 30.24
N LEU A 268 18.47 1.95 29.13
CA LEU A 268 17.05 1.63 28.95
C LEU A 268 16.79 0.41 28.05
N VAL A 269 17.84 -0.19 27.49
CA VAL A 269 17.75 -1.37 26.62
C VAL A 269 18.56 -2.52 27.22
N GLU A 270 18.07 -3.74 27.07
CA GLU A 270 18.75 -4.97 27.46
C GLU A 270 19.98 -5.26 26.58
N LEU A 271 20.84 -6.17 27.05
CA LEU A 271 21.85 -6.74 26.17
C LEU A 271 21.15 -7.56 25.07
N PRO A 272 21.61 -7.51 23.80
CA PRO A 272 20.99 -8.28 22.73
C PRO A 272 20.93 -9.78 23.05
N ALA A 273 19.74 -10.36 22.97
CA ALA A 273 19.49 -11.78 23.16
C ALA A 273 19.81 -12.54 21.86
N ILE A 274 21.06 -12.97 21.72
CA ILE A 274 21.51 -13.67 20.51
C ILE A 274 21.09 -15.14 20.53
N THR A 275 20.27 -15.54 19.55
CA THR A 275 19.87 -16.94 19.33
C THR A 275 20.73 -17.63 18.27
N GLU A 276 20.66 -18.96 18.19
CA GLU A 276 21.28 -19.73 17.09
C GLU A 276 20.74 -19.33 15.71
N ALA A 277 19.46 -18.92 15.64
CA ALA A 277 18.86 -18.42 14.41
C ALA A 277 19.55 -17.12 13.96
N ASN A 278 19.75 -16.17 14.89
CA ASN A 278 20.47 -14.92 14.59
C ASN A 278 21.91 -15.20 14.12
N ILE A 279 22.62 -16.13 14.76
CA ILE A 279 23.99 -16.51 14.37
C ILE A 279 24.01 -17.10 12.95
N THR A 280 23.07 -18.01 12.67
CA THR A 280 22.97 -18.69 11.38
C THR A 280 22.64 -17.71 10.25
N GLU A 281 21.67 -16.83 10.48
CA GLU A 281 21.26 -15.81 9.51
C GLU A 281 22.37 -14.79 9.26
N ALA A 282 22.98 -14.24 10.32
CA ALA A 282 24.08 -13.29 10.20
C ALA A 282 25.25 -13.89 9.41
N ALA A 283 25.58 -15.17 9.64
CA ALA A 283 26.59 -15.87 8.86
C ALA A 283 26.18 -16.08 7.39
N ALA A 284 24.92 -16.43 7.12
CA ALA A 284 24.41 -16.66 5.76
C ALA A 284 24.37 -15.36 4.93
N LEU A 285 24.02 -14.24 5.55
CA LEU A 285 23.96 -12.92 4.92
C LEU A 285 25.30 -12.17 4.95
N ASN A 286 26.31 -12.71 5.65
CA ASN A 286 27.58 -12.05 5.92
C ASN A 286 27.38 -10.66 6.56
N GLN A 287 26.54 -10.62 7.60
CA GLN A 287 26.15 -9.44 8.36
C GLN A 287 26.65 -9.52 9.81
N PRO A 288 26.85 -8.37 10.49
CA PRO A 288 27.24 -8.36 11.89
C PRO A 288 26.11 -8.83 12.82
N LEU A 289 26.49 -9.41 13.96
CA LEU A 289 25.60 -9.56 15.11
C LEU A 289 25.45 -8.22 15.84
N PRO A 290 24.31 -7.95 16.49
CA PRO A 290 24.08 -6.71 17.21
C PRO A 290 25.01 -6.59 18.43
N VAL A 291 25.48 -5.38 18.67
CA VAL A 291 26.34 -5.04 19.81
C VAL A 291 25.70 -3.89 20.58
N HIS A 292 25.50 -4.06 21.88
CA HIS A 292 24.86 -3.07 22.74
C HIS A 292 25.56 -1.70 22.64
N GLY A 293 24.76 -0.64 22.43
CA GLY A 293 25.26 0.73 22.28
C GLY A 293 26.01 1.03 20.97
N VAL A 294 26.03 0.11 20.02
CA VAL A 294 26.63 0.29 18.69
C VAL A 294 25.52 0.18 17.64
N HIS A 295 25.52 1.07 16.64
CA HIS A 295 24.51 1.06 15.58
C HIS A 295 24.42 -0.30 14.89
N TYR A 296 23.20 -0.79 14.69
CA TYR A 296 22.93 -2.09 14.08
C TYR A 296 22.67 -1.93 12.58
N ALA A 297 23.68 -2.27 11.78
CA ALA A 297 23.66 -2.20 10.32
C ALA A 297 23.47 -3.61 9.70
N ALA A 298 22.35 -4.26 10.06
CA ALA A 298 21.99 -5.59 9.59
C ALA A 298 20.48 -5.84 9.73
N TRP A 299 20.03 -7.03 9.32
CA TRP A 299 18.61 -7.37 9.15
C TRP A 299 18.06 -8.35 10.19
N GLY A 300 18.91 -8.89 11.07
CA GLY A 300 18.48 -9.88 12.05
C GLY A 300 17.56 -9.27 13.09
N VAL A 301 16.47 -9.97 13.42
CA VAL A 301 15.38 -9.46 14.26
C VAL A 301 15.29 -10.17 15.61
N GLY A 302 14.49 -9.59 16.51
CA GLY A 302 14.05 -10.15 17.78
C GLY A 302 15.11 -10.26 18.88
N HIS A 303 16.25 -9.62 18.70
CA HIS A 303 17.34 -9.62 19.66
C HIS A 303 17.23 -8.52 20.73
N SER A 304 16.52 -7.43 20.46
CA SER A 304 16.45 -6.26 21.33
C SER A 304 15.23 -6.29 22.25
N SER A 305 15.34 -5.62 23.38
CA SER A 305 14.21 -5.37 24.28
C SER A 305 14.52 -4.17 25.17
N VAL A 306 13.52 -3.32 25.45
CA VAL A 306 13.64 -2.32 26.52
C VAL A 306 13.72 -2.99 27.88
N ARG A 307 14.29 -2.30 28.88
CA ARG A 307 14.32 -2.80 30.26
C ARG A 307 12.94 -2.69 30.91
N ILE A 308 12.17 -3.78 30.86
CA ILE A 308 10.77 -3.83 31.29
C ILE A 308 10.58 -3.56 32.79
N HIS A 309 11.57 -3.84 33.63
CA HIS A 309 11.51 -3.61 35.08
C HIS A 309 12.14 -2.27 35.52
N GLU A 310 12.57 -1.45 34.57
CA GLU A 310 13.11 -0.11 34.84
C GLU A 310 11.98 0.93 34.71
N GLU A 311 11.73 1.71 35.77
CA GLU A 311 10.65 2.70 35.75
C GLU A 311 10.90 3.82 34.74
N ARG A 312 12.16 4.19 34.54
CA ARG A 312 12.56 5.20 33.54
C ARG A 312 12.20 4.78 32.11
N THR A 313 12.07 3.48 31.81
CA THR A 313 11.55 2.99 30.54
C THR A 313 10.14 3.49 30.28
N TYR A 314 9.28 3.49 31.31
CA TYR A 314 7.89 3.94 31.17
C TYR A 314 7.75 5.46 31.19
N ASP A 315 8.69 6.19 31.77
CA ASP A 315 8.80 7.65 31.57
C ASP A 315 9.09 7.96 30.10
N LEU A 316 10.05 7.26 29.49
CA LEU A 316 10.34 7.40 28.06
C LEU A 316 9.11 7.08 27.22
N ILE A 317 8.47 5.92 27.44
CA ILE A 317 7.31 5.50 26.65
C ILE A 317 6.15 6.49 26.79
N ARG A 318 5.86 6.94 28.02
CA ARG A 318 4.81 7.95 28.24
C ARG A 318 5.08 9.21 27.42
N ASP A 319 6.28 9.76 27.52
CA ASP A 319 6.61 11.04 26.89
C ASP A 319 6.62 10.90 25.36
N VAL A 320 7.22 9.83 24.83
CA VAL A 320 7.21 9.51 23.39
C VAL A 320 5.78 9.38 22.87
N LEU A 321 4.96 8.50 23.47
CA LEU A 321 3.61 8.26 22.97
C LEU A 321 2.73 9.51 23.08
N THR A 322 2.93 10.35 24.10
CA THR A 322 2.23 11.62 24.25
C THR A 322 2.61 12.59 23.13
N GLU A 323 3.92 12.82 22.91
CA GLU A 323 4.38 13.75 21.87
C GLU A 323 4.01 13.26 20.46
N VAL A 324 4.05 11.96 20.20
CA VAL A 324 3.60 11.38 18.92
C VAL A 324 2.09 11.57 18.75
N ALA A 325 1.28 11.27 19.77
CA ALA A 325 -0.17 11.42 19.70
C ALA A 325 -0.61 12.87 19.46
N GLU A 326 0.13 13.86 19.96
CA GLU A 326 -0.12 15.29 19.74
C GLU A 326 0.07 15.72 18.27
N LEU A 327 0.95 15.04 17.53
CA LEU A 327 1.21 15.32 16.11
C LEU A 327 0.17 14.68 15.19
N MET A 328 -0.65 13.77 15.71
CA MET A 328 -1.45 12.85 14.90
C MET A 328 -2.92 13.18 15.10
N PRO A 329 -3.62 13.71 14.08
CA PRO A 329 -5.06 13.95 14.17
C PRO A 329 -5.85 12.63 14.13
N GLY A 330 -5.29 11.59 13.50
CA GLY A 330 -5.89 10.25 13.40
C GLY A 330 -6.14 9.60 14.77
N PRO A 331 -7.05 8.61 14.83
CA PRO A 331 -7.46 8.01 16.09
C PRO A 331 -6.51 6.89 16.56
N TYR A 332 -5.54 6.46 15.76
CA TYR A 332 -4.73 5.27 16.00
C TYR A 332 -3.31 5.61 16.42
N LEU A 333 -2.74 4.76 17.28
CA LEU A 333 -1.33 4.79 17.69
C LEU A 333 -0.85 3.33 17.79
N HIS A 334 0.04 2.92 16.91
CA HIS A 334 0.58 1.56 16.88
C HIS A 334 1.77 1.47 17.84
N ILE A 335 1.78 0.44 18.69
CA ILE A 335 2.79 0.22 19.73
C ILE A 335 3.57 -1.08 19.55
N GLY A 336 3.49 -1.67 18.35
CA GLY A 336 4.29 -2.82 17.94
C GLY A 336 3.94 -4.11 18.66
N GLY A 337 4.96 -4.85 19.09
CA GLY A 337 4.83 -6.04 19.94
C GLY A 337 5.21 -7.37 19.31
N ASP A 338 5.74 -7.35 18.09
CA ASP A 338 6.21 -8.51 17.37
C ASP A 338 7.63 -8.91 17.80
N GLU A 339 7.99 -10.16 17.43
CA GLU A 339 9.34 -10.72 17.46
C GLU A 339 10.17 -10.51 18.75
N CYS A 340 9.54 -10.40 19.92
CA CYS A 340 10.22 -10.18 21.19
C CYS A 340 10.95 -11.43 21.76
N LEU A 341 11.81 -12.10 20.98
CA LEU A 341 12.37 -13.43 21.28
C LEU A 341 13.20 -13.48 22.58
N GLY A 342 13.84 -12.36 22.95
CA GLY A 342 14.58 -12.22 24.20
C GLY A 342 13.72 -11.92 25.44
N THR A 343 12.41 -11.69 25.27
CA THR A 343 11.51 -11.25 26.33
C THR A 343 10.67 -12.42 26.85
N SER A 344 10.65 -12.64 28.17
CA SER A 344 9.83 -13.70 28.75
C SER A 344 8.33 -13.38 28.61
N ALA A 345 7.46 -14.39 28.54
CA ALA A 345 6.01 -14.17 28.44
C ALA A 345 5.44 -13.33 29.61
N ALA A 346 6.00 -13.48 30.82
CA ALA A 346 5.60 -12.71 31.98
C ALA A 346 6.01 -11.23 31.86
N ASP A 347 7.21 -10.97 31.33
CA ASP A 347 7.69 -9.61 31.11
C ASP A 347 6.96 -8.94 29.95
N PHE A 348 6.68 -9.68 28.87
CA PHE A 348 5.87 -9.22 27.75
C PHE A 348 4.46 -8.80 28.20
N ALA A 349 3.81 -9.63 29.04
CA ALA A 349 2.52 -9.29 29.62
C ALA A 349 2.58 -8.04 30.52
N LEU A 350 3.57 -7.96 31.42
CA LEU A 350 3.78 -6.78 32.27
C LEU A 350 3.97 -5.51 31.42
N PHE A 351 4.78 -5.60 30.36
CA PHE A 351 5.04 -4.52 29.45
C PHE A 351 3.74 -4.05 28.77
N PHE A 352 3.03 -4.94 28.09
CA PHE A 352 1.84 -4.59 27.31
C PHE A 352 0.69 -4.06 28.16
N GLU A 353 0.53 -4.57 29.39
CA GLU A 353 -0.42 -4.01 30.33
C GLU A 353 -0.11 -2.54 30.67
N ARG A 354 1.18 -2.19 30.83
CA ARG A 354 1.61 -0.83 31.16
C ARG A 354 1.62 0.08 29.93
N ALA A 355 2.29 -0.32 28.86
CA ALA A 355 2.41 0.42 27.61
C ALA A 355 1.05 0.64 26.94
N GLY A 356 0.19 -0.38 26.92
CA GLY A 356 -1.18 -0.26 26.40
C GLY A 356 -2.00 0.79 27.15
N ARG A 357 -1.88 0.85 28.49
CA ARG A 357 -2.54 1.91 29.29
C ARG A 357 -1.99 3.30 28.99
N LEU A 358 -0.67 3.44 28.79
CA LEU A 358 -0.06 4.70 28.41
C LEU A 358 -0.53 5.16 27.03
N ALA A 359 -0.57 4.25 26.05
CA ALA A 359 -1.09 4.53 24.72
C ALA A 359 -2.57 4.98 24.78
N ALA A 360 -3.42 4.27 25.52
CA ALA A 360 -4.83 4.64 25.68
C ALA A 360 -5.01 5.98 26.42
N ALA A 361 -4.11 6.33 27.35
CA ALA A 361 -4.17 7.59 28.08
C ALA A 361 -3.93 8.83 27.18
N THR A 362 -3.35 8.65 26.00
CA THR A 362 -3.22 9.72 24.98
C THR A 362 -4.57 10.09 24.33
N GLY A 363 -5.63 9.29 24.55
CA GLY A 363 -6.92 9.42 23.87
C GLY A 363 -6.98 8.76 22.49
N LYS A 364 -5.89 8.10 22.06
CA LYS A 364 -5.85 7.27 20.86
C LYS A 364 -6.32 5.84 21.15
N THR A 365 -6.77 5.15 20.11
CA THR A 365 -7.01 3.70 20.11
C THR A 365 -5.68 3.00 19.84
N PRO A 366 -5.15 2.21 20.79
CA PRO A 366 -3.91 1.48 20.56
C PRO A 366 -4.08 0.43 19.48
N VAL A 367 -3.03 0.23 18.69
CA VAL A 367 -2.88 -0.86 17.72
C VAL A 367 -1.61 -1.62 18.07
N ALA A 368 -1.58 -2.94 17.90
CA ALA A 368 -0.39 -3.76 18.08
C ALA A 368 -0.40 -4.93 17.12
N TRP A 369 0.78 -5.50 16.87
CA TRP A 369 0.88 -6.80 16.23
C TRP A 369 0.20 -7.88 17.07
N HIS A 370 -0.27 -8.93 16.38
CA HIS A 370 -1.18 -9.89 16.97
C HIS A 370 -0.62 -10.65 18.18
N GLU A 371 0.70 -10.73 18.34
CA GLU A 371 1.41 -11.30 19.49
C GLU A 371 0.93 -10.74 20.83
N ALA A 372 0.60 -9.44 20.89
CA ALA A 372 0.07 -8.82 22.09
C ALA A 372 -1.25 -9.47 22.56
N GLY A 373 -1.96 -10.17 21.66
CA GLY A 373 -3.09 -11.04 21.94
C GLY A 373 -2.83 -12.18 22.94
N ALA A 374 -1.56 -12.50 23.23
CA ALA A 374 -1.20 -13.44 24.30
C ALA A 374 -1.47 -12.87 25.71
N VAL A 375 -1.63 -11.55 25.83
CA VAL A 375 -1.72 -10.86 27.11
C VAL A 375 -3.16 -10.81 27.62
N ASP A 376 -3.38 -11.32 28.82
CA ASP A 376 -4.72 -11.32 29.42
C ASP A 376 -5.21 -9.90 29.73
N GLY A 377 -4.32 -9.03 30.21
CA GLY A 377 -4.62 -7.64 30.60
C GLY A 377 -4.67 -6.62 29.46
N LEU A 378 -4.90 -7.03 28.22
CA LEU A 378 -5.02 -6.12 27.08
C LEU A 378 -6.09 -5.04 27.31
N VAL A 379 -5.76 -3.82 26.85
CA VAL A 379 -6.69 -2.69 26.89
C VAL A 379 -7.93 -2.99 26.04
N THR A 380 -9.12 -2.73 26.59
CA THR A 380 -10.39 -2.93 25.89
C THR A 380 -10.48 -2.04 24.65
N GLY A 381 -10.94 -2.61 23.53
CA GLY A 381 -11.08 -1.89 22.27
C GLY A 381 -9.79 -1.74 21.45
N MET A 382 -8.66 -2.27 21.92
CA MET A 382 -7.40 -2.29 21.18
C MET A 382 -7.53 -3.06 19.87
N ILE A 383 -6.86 -2.59 18.81
CA ILE A 383 -6.87 -3.23 17.50
C ILE A 383 -5.64 -4.13 17.37
N GLY A 384 -5.85 -5.35 16.86
CA GLY A 384 -4.76 -6.27 16.54
C GLY A 384 -4.46 -6.28 15.04
N GLN A 385 -3.18 -6.22 14.66
CA GLN A 385 -2.74 -6.41 13.30
C GLN A 385 -2.17 -7.83 13.12
N TYR A 386 -2.87 -8.64 12.32
CA TYR A 386 -2.50 -10.04 12.07
C TYR A 386 -1.54 -10.15 10.89
N TRP A 387 -0.30 -10.54 11.17
CA TRP A 387 0.73 -10.76 10.16
C TRP A 387 1.16 -12.22 9.96
N GLY A 388 0.58 -13.16 10.72
CA GLY A 388 0.79 -14.58 10.48
C GLY A 388 0.35 -15.02 9.08
N SER A 389 0.64 -16.25 8.68
CA SER A 389 0.26 -16.74 7.35
C SER A 389 -1.27 -16.82 7.15
N ALA A 390 -1.72 -16.84 5.90
CA ALA A 390 -3.14 -16.99 5.54
C ALA A 390 -3.75 -18.30 6.06
N VAL A 391 -2.92 -19.33 6.24
CA VAL A 391 -3.22 -20.50 7.08
C VAL A 391 -2.50 -20.28 8.41
N PRO A 392 -3.23 -19.92 9.48
CA PRO A 392 -2.60 -19.58 10.75
C PRO A 392 -1.78 -20.73 11.33
N GLN A 393 -0.65 -20.40 11.94
CA GLN A 393 0.26 -21.35 12.58
C GLN A 393 0.31 -21.11 14.09
N GLY A 394 0.57 -22.17 14.87
CA GLY A 394 0.68 -22.08 16.33
C GLY A 394 -0.50 -21.34 16.97
N ASP A 395 -0.19 -20.39 17.85
CA ASP A 395 -1.17 -19.60 18.60
C ASP A 395 -1.60 -18.31 17.88
N HIS A 396 -1.13 -18.04 16.66
CA HIS A 396 -1.35 -16.77 15.95
C HIS A 396 -2.85 -16.44 15.82
N ALA A 397 -3.68 -17.43 15.44
CA ALA A 397 -5.11 -17.23 15.34
C ALA A 397 -5.78 -17.00 16.72
N ALA A 398 -5.29 -17.65 17.77
CA ALA A 398 -5.81 -17.45 19.13
C ALA A 398 -5.49 -16.04 19.63
N HIS A 399 -4.24 -15.58 19.44
CA HIS A 399 -3.83 -14.25 19.82
C HIS A 399 -4.61 -13.17 19.04
N ALA A 400 -4.80 -13.32 17.73
CA ALA A 400 -5.62 -12.39 16.95
C ALA A 400 -7.07 -12.32 17.45
N ARG A 401 -7.71 -13.46 17.73
CA ARG A 401 -9.09 -13.50 18.28
C ARG A 401 -9.22 -12.74 19.59
N ARG A 402 -8.16 -12.71 20.41
CA ARG A 402 -8.19 -12.05 21.72
C ARG A 402 -8.54 -10.57 21.65
N PHE A 403 -8.10 -9.86 20.60
CA PHE A 403 -8.46 -8.45 20.40
C PHE A 403 -9.96 -8.28 20.22
N VAL A 404 -10.60 -9.15 19.43
CA VAL A 404 -12.05 -9.14 19.20
C VAL A 404 -12.81 -9.49 20.48
N GLU A 405 -12.36 -10.51 21.22
CA GLU A 405 -12.94 -10.88 22.52
C GLU A 405 -12.88 -9.74 23.56
N ARG A 406 -11.88 -8.87 23.44
CA ARG A 406 -11.69 -7.68 24.28
C ARG A 406 -12.35 -6.42 23.70
N GLY A 407 -13.28 -6.59 22.74
CA GLY A 407 -14.08 -5.50 22.16
C GLY A 407 -13.36 -4.66 21.11
N GLY A 408 -12.20 -5.12 20.66
CA GLY A 408 -11.41 -4.53 19.58
C GLY A 408 -11.80 -5.01 18.19
N ALA A 409 -10.90 -4.79 17.24
CA ALA A 409 -11.03 -5.19 15.84
C ALA A 409 -9.69 -5.70 15.31
N LEU A 410 -9.70 -6.20 14.07
CA LEU A 410 -8.51 -6.73 13.40
C LEU A 410 -8.21 -6.03 12.08
N ILE A 411 -6.93 -5.77 11.85
CA ILE A 411 -6.37 -5.44 10.53
C ILE A 411 -5.64 -6.71 10.06
N LEU A 412 -5.92 -7.17 8.83
CA LEU A 412 -5.25 -8.36 8.30
C LEU A 412 -4.17 -7.98 7.29
N SER A 413 -2.96 -8.44 7.54
CA SER A 413 -1.80 -8.30 6.66
C SER A 413 -0.96 -9.58 6.63
N PRO A 414 -1.51 -10.74 6.23
CA PRO A 414 -0.77 -12.01 6.29
C PRO A 414 0.54 -11.94 5.51
N SER A 415 1.66 -12.36 6.11
CA SER A 415 3.00 -12.21 5.51
C SER A 415 3.20 -12.98 4.21
N ASP A 416 2.51 -14.11 4.05
CA ASP A 416 2.53 -14.93 2.82
C ASP A 416 1.56 -14.40 1.74
N ARG A 417 0.96 -13.22 1.94
CA ARG A 417 -0.02 -12.59 1.03
C ARG A 417 0.20 -11.11 0.78
N ALA A 418 0.21 -10.33 1.85
CA ALA A 418 0.06 -8.88 1.81
C ALA A 418 1.38 -8.11 1.98
N TYR A 419 2.43 -8.78 2.48
CA TYR A 419 3.76 -8.19 2.63
C TYR A 419 4.37 -7.94 1.25
N LEU A 420 4.60 -6.67 0.95
CA LEU A 420 5.11 -6.19 -0.32
C LEU A 420 6.62 -6.40 -0.44
N ASP A 421 7.33 -6.54 0.68
CA ASP A 421 8.77 -6.82 0.74
C ASP A 421 9.11 -8.29 0.49
N MET A 422 8.14 -9.20 0.56
CA MET A 422 8.37 -10.60 0.15
C MET A 422 8.74 -10.66 -1.32
N LYS A 423 9.60 -11.60 -1.69
CA LYS A 423 9.99 -11.82 -3.08
C LYS A 423 8.79 -12.27 -3.91
N PRO A 424 8.48 -11.63 -5.05
CA PRO A 424 7.45 -12.11 -5.97
C PRO A 424 7.88 -13.39 -6.70
N ARG A 425 9.19 -13.58 -6.87
CA ARG A 425 9.83 -14.73 -7.50
C ARG A 425 11.22 -14.95 -6.90
N ALA A 426 11.72 -16.18 -6.94
CA ALA A 426 12.96 -16.57 -6.24
C ALA A 426 14.19 -15.75 -6.65
N ASP A 427 14.27 -15.40 -7.93
CA ASP A 427 15.36 -14.65 -8.54
C ASP A 427 15.09 -13.13 -8.62
N HIS A 428 14.02 -12.63 -7.96
CA HIS A 428 13.84 -11.19 -7.82
C HIS A 428 15.03 -10.59 -7.03
N PRO A 429 15.63 -9.48 -7.50
CA PRO A 429 16.87 -8.94 -6.94
C PRO A 429 16.71 -8.37 -5.53
N ARG A 430 15.48 -8.05 -5.13
CA ARG A 430 15.13 -7.46 -3.83
C ARG A 430 14.03 -8.26 -3.16
N GLY A 431 13.85 -7.99 -1.88
CA GLY A 431 12.86 -8.62 -1.03
C GLY A 431 13.41 -9.83 -0.26
N LEU A 432 12.63 -10.26 0.72
CA LEU A 432 12.91 -11.39 1.59
C LEU A 432 12.09 -12.62 1.16
N ALA A 433 12.39 -13.80 1.70
CA ALA A 433 11.68 -15.03 1.35
C ALA A 433 11.33 -15.89 2.57
N TRP A 434 11.35 -15.31 3.77
CA TRP A 434 11.10 -16.04 5.01
C TRP A 434 9.64 -16.54 5.11
N ALA A 435 8.67 -15.78 4.57
CA ALA A 435 7.28 -16.20 4.43
C ALA A 435 6.99 -16.95 3.12
N GLY A 436 8.04 -17.31 2.36
CA GLY A 436 7.93 -17.91 1.03
C GLY A 436 7.89 -16.88 -0.11
N ILE A 437 7.59 -17.37 -1.32
CA ILE A 437 7.45 -16.54 -2.52
C ILE A 437 6.00 -16.09 -2.65
N VAL A 438 5.80 -14.76 -2.69
CA VAL A 438 4.48 -14.14 -2.77
C VAL A 438 4.28 -13.57 -4.18
N ALA A 439 4.03 -14.47 -5.14
CA ALA A 439 3.69 -14.09 -6.51
C ALA A 439 2.40 -13.24 -6.56
N LEU A 440 2.17 -12.55 -7.69
CA LEU A 440 1.01 -11.66 -7.83
C LEU A 440 -0.33 -12.37 -7.56
N ARG A 441 -0.49 -13.60 -8.07
CA ARG A 441 -1.70 -14.41 -7.81
C ARG A 441 -1.85 -14.76 -6.34
N THR A 442 -0.78 -15.21 -5.69
CA THR A 442 -0.79 -15.52 -4.25
C THR A 442 -1.20 -14.32 -3.41
N SER A 443 -0.73 -13.13 -3.79
CA SER A 443 -1.09 -11.86 -3.14
C SER A 443 -2.58 -11.50 -3.34
N TYR A 444 -3.19 -11.91 -4.45
CA TYR A 444 -4.57 -11.59 -4.83
C TYR A 444 -5.63 -12.62 -4.39
N ASP A 445 -5.30 -13.91 -4.48
CA ASP A 445 -6.21 -15.04 -4.27
C ASP A 445 -6.31 -15.40 -2.78
N TRP A 446 -6.94 -14.51 -2.02
CA TRP A 446 -7.38 -14.76 -0.65
C TRP A 446 -8.56 -13.84 -0.27
N ASP A 447 -9.26 -14.21 0.80
CA ASP A 447 -10.34 -13.43 1.40
C ASP A 447 -9.99 -13.15 2.88
N PRO A 448 -9.87 -11.87 3.29
CA PRO A 448 -9.64 -11.53 4.69
C PRO A 448 -10.67 -12.16 5.65
N ALA A 449 -11.92 -12.30 5.23
CA ALA A 449 -12.99 -12.85 6.07
C ALA A 449 -12.83 -14.34 6.37
N THR A 450 -11.95 -15.07 5.67
CA THR A 450 -11.76 -16.52 5.84
C THR A 450 -10.42 -16.90 6.46
N VAL A 451 -9.54 -15.94 6.77
CA VAL A 451 -8.20 -16.24 7.33
C VAL A 451 -8.28 -16.77 8.76
N LEU A 452 -9.18 -16.20 9.57
CA LEU A 452 -9.28 -16.49 11.00
C LEU A 452 -10.65 -17.09 11.34
N ASP A 453 -10.68 -18.42 11.53
CA ASP A 453 -11.91 -19.12 11.91
C ASP A 453 -12.54 -18.50 13.17
N GLY A 454 -13.86 -18.32 13.19
CA GLY A 454 -14.56 -17.79 14.36
C GLY A 454 -14.42 -16.28 14.61
N VAL A 455 -13.71 -15.54 13.75
CA VAL A 455 -13.73 -14.07 13.74
C VAL A 455 -14.89 -13.60 12.84
N PRO A 456 -15.85 -12.82 13.36
CA PRO A 456 -16.88 -12.23 12.52
C PRO A 456 -16.28 -11.25 11.51
N ALA A 457 -16.76 -11.26 10.25
CA ALA A 457 -16.28 -10.33 9.22
C ALA A 457 -16.43 -8.85 9.63
N ALA A 458 -17.46 -8.51 10.42
CA ALA A 458 -17.66 -7.15 10.94
C ALA A 458 -16.59 -6.69 11.95
N SER A 459 -15.83 -7.63 12.53
CA SER A 459 -14.69 -7.34 13.42
C SER A 459 -13.39 -7.11 12.65
N ILE A 460 -13.38 -7.34 11.33
CA ILE A 460 -12.25 -7.03 10.46
C ILE A 460 -12.41 -5.57 10.02
N LEU A 461 -11.55 -4.71 10.56
CA LEU A 461 -11.45 -3.31 10.23
C LEU A 461 -11.04 -3.13 8.76
N GLY A 462 -10.15 -3.99 8.28
CA GLY A 462 -9.80 -4.14 6.87
C GLY A 462 -8.45 -4.81 6.66
N VAL A 463 -7.73 -4.38 5.62
CA VAL A 463 -6.44 -4.96 5.23
C VAL A 463 -5.33 -3.94 5.24
N GLU A 464 -4.10 -4.41 5.38
CA GLU A 464 -2.91 -3.60 5.21
C GLU A 464 -1.88 -4.32 4.32
N ALA A 465 -1.15 -3.55 3.51
CA ALA A 465 -0.06 -4.01 2.67
C ALA A 465 1.28 -3.46 3.19
N PRO A 466 2.00 -4.18 4.07
CA PRO A 466 3.25 -3.67 4.62
C PRO A 466 4.38 -3.71 3.61
N LEU A 467 5.21 -2.66 3.56
CA LEU A 467 6.49 -2.67 2.85
C LEU A 467 7.62 -2.43 3.86
N TRP A 468 8.23 -3.53 4.31
CA TRP A 468 9.50 -3.51 5.04
C TRP A 468 10.66 -3.16 4.11
N THR A 469 11.70 -2.50 4.62
CA THR A 469 12.73 -1.88 3.78
C THR A 469 14.15 -2.39 4.02
N GLU A 470 14.35 -3.58 4.60
CA GLU A 470 15.69 -4.18 4.78
C GLU A 470 16.50 -4.20 3.48
N SER A 471 15.85 -4.52 2.36
CA SER A 471 16.48 -4.64 1.03
C SER A 471 16.15 -3.50 0.06
N VAL A 472 15.47 -2.45 0.51
CA VAL A 472 14.94 -1.36 -0.32
C VAL A 472 15.46 -0.02 0.20
N THR A 473 16.19 0.73 -0.64
CA THR A 473 16.86 1.97 -0.21
C THR A 473 16.40 3.21 -0.97
N THR A 474 15.59 3.04 -2.02
CA THR A 474 15.04 4.16 -2.80
C THR A 474 13.59 3.90 -3.18
N LEU A 475 12.84 4.97 -3.47
CA LEU A 475 11.43 4.85 -3.87
C LEU A 475 11.25 4.06 -5.17
N ALA A 476 12.21 4.11 -6.11
CA ALA A 476 12.12 3.31 -7.33
C ALA A 476 12.26 1.80 -7.07
N GLU A 477 13.01 1.43 -6.03
CA GLU A 477 13.14 0.05 -5.58
C GLU A 477 11.90 -0.41 -4.83
N ALA A 478 11.31 0.47 -4.03
CA ALA A 478 10.02 0.25 -3.38
C ALA A 478 8.93 0.01 -4.43
N ASP A 479 8.81 0.91 -5.43
CA ASP A 479 7.88 0.78 -6.55
C ASP A 479 8.09 -0.57 -7.27
N GLY A 480 9.34 -0.90 -7.64
CA GLY A 480 9.65 -2.12 -8.38
C GLY A 480 9.41 -3.43 -7.63
N LEU A 481 9.39 -3.40 -6.29
CA LEU A 481 9.09 -4.56 -5.46
C LEU A 481 7.59 -4.64 -5.11
N ALA A 482 6.93 -3.50 -4.90
CA ALA A 482 5.53 -3.41 -4.50
C ALA A 482 4.56 -3.56 -5.69
N PHE A 483 4.86 -2.96 -6.84
CA PHE A 483 3.99 -3.04 -8.02
C PHE A 483 4.29 -4.29 -8.86
N PRO A 484 3.27 -5.08 -9.22
CA PRO A 484 1.83 -4.77 -9.15
C PRO A 484 1.06 -5.31 -7.92
N ARG A 485 1.71 -5.92 -6.93
CA ARG A 485 1.03 -6.57 -5.78
C ARG A 485 0.27 -5.61 -4.86
N ILE A 486 0.71 -4.36 -4.75
CA ILE A 486 -0.04 -3.30 -4.06
C ILE A 486 -1.45 -3.11 -4.65
N ALA A 487 -1.62 -3.30 -5.96
CA ALA A 487 -2.92 -3.23 -6.62
C ALA A 487 -3.84 -4.40 -6.23
N ALA A 488 -3.27 -5.57 -5.90
CA ALA A 488 -4.03 -6.72 -5.41
C ALA A 488 -4.63 -6.44 -4.03
N GLN A 489 -3.82 -5.89 -3.12
CA GLN A 489 -4.27 -5.53 -1.76
C GLN A 489 -5.31 -4.40 -1.79
N ALA A 490 -5.16 -3.42 -2.68
CA ALA A 490 -6.17 -2.39 -2.92
C ALA A 490 -7.52 -3.00 -3.34
N GLU A 491 -7.51 -3.95 -4.29
CA GLU A 491 -8.73 -4.63 -4.74
C GLU A 491 -9.37 -5.48 -3.63
N ILE A 492 -8.58 -6.15 -2.80
CA ILE A 492 -9.08 -6.88 -1.63
C ILE A 492 -9.77 -5.95 -0.62
N GLY A 493 -9.17 -4.78 -0.38
CA GLY A 493 -9.66 -3.79 0.57
C GLY A 493 -10.93 -3.06 0.11
N TRP A 494 -11.12 -2.93 -1.20
CA TRP A 494 -12.17 -2.11 -1.79
C TRP A 494 -13.29 -2.90 -2.46
N SER A 495 -12.98 -3.84 -3.35
CA SER A 495 -13.98 -4.52 -4.17
C SER A 495 -14.69 -5.63 -3.39
N GLU A 496 -15.97 -5.87 -3.71
CA GLU A 496 -16.74 -6.96 -3.12
C GLU A 496 -16.12 -8.33 -3.46
N GLN A 497 -16.04 -9.23 -2.48
CA GLN A 497 -15.41 -10.55 -2.63
C GLN A 497 -16.03 -11.38 -3.78
N ASN A 498 -17.36 -11.28 -3.94
CA ASN A 498 -18.11 -12.04 -4.95
C ASN A 498 -18.52 -11.15 -6.14
N GLY A 499 -17.86 -10.00 -6.33
CA GLY A 499 -18.11 -9.11 -7.46
C GLY A 499 -17.76 -9.75 -8.79
N ALA A 500 -18.44 -9.36 -9.87
CA ALA A 500 -18.32 -10.00 -11.18
C ALA A 500 -16.89 -10.03 -11.75
N GLU A 501 -16.09 -9.00 -11.46
CA GLU A 501 -14.70 -8.87 -11.93
C GLU A 501 -13.65 -9.22 -10.85
N ARG A 502 -14.08 -9.75 -9.70
CA ARG A 502 -13.20 -10.24 -8.63
C ARG A 502 -12.71 -11.66 -8.95
N SER A 503 -12.09 -11.83 -10.11
CA SER A 503 -11.43 -13.07 -10.54
C SER A 503 -9.99 -12.82 -10.95
N TRP A 504 -9.12 -13.81 -10.74
CA TRP A 504 -7.70 -13.69 -11.11
C TRP A 504 -7.51 -13.28 -12.57
N ARG A 505 -8.25 -13.91 -13.49
CA ARG A 505 -8.17 -13.62 -14.92
C ARG A 505 -8.51 -12.17 -15.24
N SER A 506 -9.60 -11.65 -14.68
CA SER A 506 -10.00 -10.25 -14.86
C SER A 506 -8.97 -9.30 -14.24
N PHE A 507 -8.60 -9.53 -12.98
CA PHE A 507 -7.64 -8.70 -12.28
C PHE A 507 -6.31 -8.59 -13.03
N ARG A 508 -5.72 -9.73 -13.42
CA ARG A 508 -4.46 -9.75 -14.19
C ARG A 508 -4.59 -8.95 -15.49
N ALA A 509 -5.71 -9.10 -16.21
CA ALA A 509 -5.94 -8.35 -17.45
C ALA A 509 -6.04 -6.83 -17.21
N ARG A 510 -6.72 -6.40 -16.14
CA ARG A 510 -6.82 -4.98 -15.76
C ARG A 510 -5.48 -4.41 -15.30
N VAL A 511 -4.71 -5.16 -14.50
CA VAL A 511 -3.34 -4.78 -14.10
C VAL A 511 -2.47 -4.59 -15.34
N ALA A 512 -2.46 -5.55 -16.25
CA ALA A 512 -1.64 -5.49 -17.46
C ALA A 512 -1.94 -4.25 -18.33
N GLN A 513 -3.19 -3.80 -18.35
CA GLN A 513 -3.61 -2.59 -19.06
C GLN A 513 -3.23 -1.29 -18.33
N LEU A 514 -3.08 -1.32 -17.00
CA LEU A 514 -2.65 -0.16 -16.20
C LEU A 514 -1.14 0.04 -16.15
N VAL A 515 -0.33 -1.02 -16.35
CA VAL A 515 1.14 -0.93 -16.31
C VAL A 515 1.72 0.24 -17.13
N PRO A 516 1.32 0.47 -18.41
CA PRO A 516 1.86 1.59 -19.18
C PRO A 516 1.57 2.96 -18.55
N ALA A 517 0.44 3.12 -17.86
CA ALA A 517 0.08 4.37 -17.21
C ALA A 517 0.90 4.59 -15.92
N TRP A 518 1.14 3.53 -15.14
CA TRP A 518 2.01 3.58 -13.97
C TRP A 518 3.45 3.97 -14.35
N GLU A 519 4.01 3.32 -15.36
CA GLU A 519 5.37 3.63 -15.83
C GLU A 519 5.48 5.04 -16.42
N ALA A 520 4.47 5.50 -17.18
CA ALA A 520 4.43 6.87 -17.67
C ALA A 520 4.37 7.90 -16.53
N SER A 521 3.85 7.50 -15.37
CA SER A 521 3.81 8.29 -14.13
C SER A 521 5.08 8.12 -13.28
N GLY A 522 6.10 7.43 -13.80
CA GLY A 522 7.38 7.23 -13.12
C GLY A 522 7.35 6.18 -12.01
N ILE A 523 6.37 5.26 -12.01
CA ILE A 523 6.31 4.12 -11.09
C ILE A 523 7.01 2.93 -11.75
N ALA A 524 8.03 2.39 -11.10
CA ALA A 524 8.65 1.14 -11.54
C ALA A 524 7.70 -0.04 -11.27
N VAL A 525 7.59 -0.98 -12.23
CA VAL A 525 6.69 -2.14 -12.12
C VAL A 525 7.44 -3.41 -12.46
N ASP A 526 7.33 -4.45 -11.63
CA ASP A 526 7.82 -5.79 -11.99
C ASP A 526 6.87 -6.43 -13.01
N ARG A 527 7.17 -6.22 -14.31
CA ARG A 527 6.39 -6.82 -15.40
C ARG A 527 6.44 -8.35 -15.40
N ALA A 528 7.52 -8.95 -14.88
CA ALA A 528 7.64 -10.41 -14.85
C ALA A 528 6.57 -11.05 -13.95
N ALA A 529 6.06 -10.31 -12.96
CA ALA A 529 4.95 -10.76 -12.11
C ALA A 529 3.66 -11.04 -12.89
N LEU A 530 3.51 -10.54 -14.13
CA LEU A 530 2.39 -10.86 -15.02
C LEU A 530 2.62 -12.17 -15.79
N ASP A 531 3.86 -12.64 -15.91
CA ASP A 531 4.21 -13.86 -16.66
C ASP A 531 4.14 -15.13 -15.81
N ASP A 532 4.09 -14.99 -14.48
CA ASP A 532 4.12 -16.08 -13.50
C ASP A 532 2.87 -16.99 -13.52
N ASP A 533 1.89 -16.77 -14.40
CA ASP A 533 0.72 -17.66 -14.56
C ASP A 533 -0.03 -17.49 -15.91
N PRO A 534 0.24 -18.33 -16.93
CA PRO A 534 -0.50 -18.35 -18.20
C PRO A 534 -1.77 -19.23 -18.23
N GLU A 535 -2.28 -19.73 -17.10
CA GLU A 535 -3.25 -20.85 -17.04
C GLU A 535 -2.61 -22.21 -17.37
N HIS A 536 -2.73 -23.15 -16.42
CA HIS A 536 -2.98 -24.54 -16.76
C HIS A 536 -4.29 -24.55 -17.56
N ASP A 537 -4.19 -24.87 -18.85
CA ASP A 537 -5.30 -25.17 -19.77
C ASP A 537 -6.03 -26.45 -19.29
N GLU A 538 -6.78 -26.36 -18.19
CA GLU A 538 -7.77 -27.37 -17.83
C GLU A 538 -9.15 -26.91 -18.33
N GLY A 539 -9.38 -27.19 -19.62
CA GLY A 539 -10.67 -27.64 -20.10
C GLY A 539 -11.84 -26.69 -19.88
N VAL A 540 -12.08 -25.84 -20.88
CA VAL A 540 -13.46 -25.51 -21.27
C VAL A 540 -14.30 -26.79 -21.18
N PRO A 541 -15.39 -26.84 -20.39
CA PRO A 541 -16.35 -27.92 -20.51
C PRO A 541 -16.92 -27.82 -21.92
N GLN A 542 -16.40 -28.63 -22.84
CA GLN A 542 -17.05 -28.84 -24.12
C GLN A 542 -18.49 -29.25 -23.79
N ALA A 543 -19.43 -28.42 -24.26
CA ALA A 543 -20.83 -28.73 -24.23
C ALA A 543 -21.01 -30.18 -24.68
N ARG A 544 -21.46 -31.05 -23.75
CA ARG A 544 -21.95 -32.37 -24.14
C ARG A 544 -23.22 -32.14 -24.93
N ILE A 545 -23.04 -32.05 -26.24
CA ILE A 545 -24.08 -32.22 -27.24
C ILE A 545 -24.75 -33.55 -26.92
N HIS A 546 -25.99 -33.49 -26.44
CA HIS A 546 -26.86 -34.66 -26.32
C HIS A 546 -27.03 -35.28 -27.71
N PRO A 547 -26.67 -36.55 -27.93
CA PRO A 547 -27.17 -37.28 -29.08
C PRO A 547 -28.62 -37.65 -28.81
N ALA A 548 -29.46 -37.36 -29.80
CA ALA A 548 -30.86 -37.69 -29.83
C ALA A 548 -31.14 -39.17 -29.55
N SER A 549 -32.21 -39.38 -28.79
CA SER A 549 -32.90 -40.64 -28.55
C SER A 549 -33.32 -41.34 -29.85
N ALA A 550 -33.06 -42.65 -29.92
CA ALA A 550 -33.69 -43.62 -30.83
C ALA A 550 -33.57 -45.04 -30.21
N PRO A 551 -34.42 -46.03 -30.56
CA PRO A 551 -35.38 -46.60 -29.62
C PRO A 551 -35.04 -47.99 -29.08
N SER A 552 -35.79 -48.36 -28.05
CA SER A 552 -35.95 -49.68 -27.46
C SER A 552 -36.06 -50.82 -28.48
N THR A 553 -35.26 -51.87 -28.28
CA THR A 553 -35.63 -53.26 -28.59
C THR A 553 -35.05 -54.18 -27.51
N GLU A 554 -35.89 -55.12 -27.09
CA GLU A 554 -35.66 -56.20 -26.13
C GLU A 554 -34.53 -57.14 -26.59
N GLU A 555 -33.87 -57.85 -25.67
CA GLU A 555 -34.19 -59.26 -25.34
C GLU A 555 -32.99 -59.97 -24.67
N THR A 556 -33.26 -60.58 -23.51
CA THR A 556 -32.69 -61.84 -22.97
C THR A 556 -31.17 -62.12 -23.02
N ALA A 557 -30.55 -62.24 -21.83
CA ALA A 557 -30.27 -63.52 -21.16
C ALA A 557 -29.63 -63.26 -19.77
#